data_AF-A0A961AZY9-F1
#
_entry.id   AF-A0A961AZY9-F1
#
_cell.length_a   1.000
_cell.length_b   1.000
_cell.length_c   1.000
_cell.angle_alpha   90.00
_cell.angle_beta   90.00
_cell.angle_gamma   90.00
#
_symmetry.space_group_name_H-M   'P 1'
#
loop_
_entity.id
_entity.type
_entity.pdbx_description
1 polymer ?
#
loop_
_entity_poly.entity_id
_entity_poly.type
_entity_poly.pdbx_seq_one_letter_code
_entity_poly.pdbx_strand_id
1 'polypeptide(L)'
;GASSWTEGTKDVLVIRVDFPDLTGTPATPTGSTMTPAFLTGLVQNEIAPFYDEASYGKTAISLLTADVTSTVLRMPTNAQTYAQTNAVAQMRLDALTLAEGAGYNTGSYDRIFLVFKNIGPDRYASSQFTWAGIGLVGGEFMWINGYFDLRVAGHELGHTYGLRHANLWQIPGGSSNPVDLAGSSTEYGDRFDMMGDGPSDAATQPDWFNPWFMSRLDWLGSPSIQTVT
;
A
#
# COMPACT_ATOMS: atom_id res chain seq x y z
N GLY A 1 15.32 11.28 12.60
CA GLY A 1 15.57 10.80 13.96
C GLY A 1 14.40 9.92 14.32
N ALA A 2 14.67 8.70 14.79
CA ALA A 2 13.71 7.60 14.96
C ALA A 2 12.28 8.06 15.31
N SER A 3 11.33 7.74 14.43
CA SER A 3 9.92 8.09 14.57
C SER A 3 9.11 6.86 14.95
N SER A 4 8.24 6.96 15.96
CA SER A 4 7.28 5.89 16.28
C SER A 4 6.31 5.59 15.15
N TRP A 5 6.21 6.48 14.15
CA TRP A 5 5.45 6.23 12.94
C TRP A 5 6.14 5.25 11.99
N THR A 6 7.47 5.30 11.92
CA THR A 6 8.28 4.54 10.95
C THR A 6 9.03 3.36 11.56
N GLU A 7 9.15 3.30 12.88
CA GLU A 7 9.82 2.23 13.63
C GLU A 7 8.89 1.57 14.66
N GLY A 8 9.24 0.36 15.09
CA GLY A 8 8.45 -0.49 15.99
C GLY A 8 7.38 -1.28 15.26
N THR A 9 6.63 -2.09 16.01
CA THR A 9 5.50 -2.83 15.47
C THR A 9 4.41 -1.88 14.96
N LYS A 10 3.78 -2.25 13.85
CA LYS A 10 2.59 -1.61 13.28
C LYS A 10 1.45 -2.61 13.28
N ASP A 11 0.45 -2.36 14.09
CA ASP A 11 -0.75 -3.19 14.13
C ASP A 11 -1.68 -2.80 12.96
N VAL A 12 -2.15 -3.82 12.23
CA VAL A 12 -2.93 -3.66 11.01
C VAL A 12 -4.36 -4.13 11.22
N LEU A 13 -5.32 -3.31 10.79
CA LEU A 13 -6.71 -3.73 10.57
C LEU A 13 -6.96 -3.93 9.07
N VAL A 14 -7.59 -5.04 8.71
CA VAL A 14 -8.07 -5.27 7.34
C VAL A 14 -9.59 -5.24 7.29
N ILE A 15 -10.14 -4.22 6.65
CA ILE A 15 -11.57 -4.03 6.44
C ILE A 15 -11.96 -4.61 5.10
N ARG A 16 -12.74 -5.68 5.10
CA ARG A 16 -13.22 -6.31 3.86
C ARG A 16 -14.64 -5.84 3.58
N VAL A 17 -14.87 -5.28 2.40
CA VAL A 17 -16.18 -4.74 2.04
C VAL A 17 -16.70 -5.27 0.72
N ASP A 18 -18.03 -5.25 0.57
CA ASP A 18 -18.73 -5.42 -0.69
C ASP A 18 -19.74 -4.28 -0.90
N PHE A 19 -20.42 -4.25 -2.04
CA PHE A 19 -21.32 -3.17 -2.41
C PHE A 19 -22.70 -3.70 -2.77
N PRO A 20 -23.78 -2.88 -2.69
CA PRO A 20 -25.12 -3.34 -2.99
C PRO A 20 -25.27 -3.89 -4.43
N ASP A 21 -24.56 -3.31 -5.40
CA ASP A 21 -24.50 -3.72 -6.80
C ASP A 21 -23.35 -4.70 -7.13
N LEU A 22 -22.47 -4.98 -6.15
CA LEU A 22 -21.32 -5.86 -6.31
C LEU A 22 -21.04 -6.62 -5.01
N THR A 23 -21.88 -7.61 -4.73
CA THR A 23 -21.90 -8.33 -3.45
C THR A 23 -20.87 -9.46 -3.36
N GLY A 24 -20.57 -9.89 -2.13
CA GLY A 24 -19.74 -11.06 -1.82
C GLY A 24 -18.26 -10.73 -1.61
N THR A 25 -17.54 -11.72 -1.09
CA THR A 25 -16.14 -11.58 -0.69
C THR A 25 -15.24 -11.08 -1.83
N PRO A 26 -14.34 -10.12 -1.56
CA PRO A 26 -13.30 -9.74 -2.51
C PRO A 26 -12.44 -10.94 -2.93
N ALA A 27 -11.95 -10.89 -4.17
CA ALA A 27 -11.06 -11.89 -4.71
C ALA A 27 -9.98 -11.21 -5.56
N THR A 28 -8.81 -11.84 -5.60
CA THR A 28 -7.70 -11.45 -6.48
C THR A 28 -8.10 -11.60 -7.95
N PRO A 29 -7.37 -10.99 -8.90
CA PRO A 29 -7.65 -11.16 -10.33
C PRO A 29 -7.52 -12.62 -10.78
N THR A 30 -6.71 -13.42 -10.08
CA THR A 30 -6.53 -14.86 -10.33
C THR A 30 -7.61 -15.73 -9.70
N GLY A 31 -8.60 -15.13 -9.01
CA GLY A 31 -9.77 -15.81 -8.45
C GLY A 31 -9.60 -16.30 -7.01
N SER A 32 -8.45 -16.09 -6.37
CA SER A 32 -8.27 -16.43 -4.96
C SER A 32 -9.11 -15.51 -4.08
N THR A 33 -9.98 -16.10 -3.26
CA THR A 33 -10.87 -15.36 -2.35
C THR A 33 -10.08 -14.78 -1.18
N MET A 34 -10.25 -13.49 -0.91
CA MET A 34 -9.58 -12.76 0.17
C MET A 34 -10.28 -13.02 1.52
N THR A 35 -10.15 -14.25 2.00
CA THR A 35 -10.58 -14.67 3.34
C THR A 35 -9.67 -14.08 4.43
N PRO A 36 -10.06 -14.09 5.73
CA PRO A 36 -9.17 -13.65 6.81
C PRO A 36 -7.85 -14.42 6.81
N ALA A 37 -7.91 -15.75 6.65
CA ALA A 37 -6.72 -16.59 6.61
C ALA A 37 -5.81 -16.28 5.40
N PHE A 38 -6.40 -16.01 4.23
CA PHE A 38 -5.63 -15.61 3.04
C PHE A 38 -4.89 -14.29 3.28
N LEU A 39 -5.59 -13.27 3.75
CA LEU A 39 -5.03 -11.93 3.96
C LEU A 39 -3.98 -11.92 5.06
N THR A 40 -4.28 -12.55 6.20
CA THR A 40 -3.31 -12.73 7.29
C THR A 40 -2.09 -13.52 6.81
N GLY A 41 -2.29 -14.60 6.06
CA GLY A 41 -1.20 -15.41 5.53
C GLY A 41 -0.30 -14.63 4.58
N LEU A 42 -0.86 -13.84 3.66
CA LEU A 42 -0.06 -13.03 2.75
C LEU A 42 0.73 -11.94 3.48
N VAL A 43 0.11 -11.28 4.47
CA VAL A 43 0.83 -10.30 5.30
C VAL A 43 1.97 -10.96 6.07
N GLN A 44 1.71 -12.09 6.74
CA GLN A 44 2.73 -12.74 7.59
C GLN A 44 3.86 -13.40 6.79
N ASN A 45 3.58 -13.92 5.59
CA ASN A 45 4.56 -14.68 4.81
C ASN A 45 5.30 -13.83 3.78
N GLU A 46 4.76 -12.69 3.36
CA GLU A 46 5.34 -11.87 2.27
C GLU A 46 5.59 -10.41 2.70
N ILE A 47 4.56 -9.71 3.19
CA ILE A 47 4.67 -8.27 3.47
C ILE A 47 5.47 -7.99 4.75
N ALA A 48 5.18 -8.67 5.85
CA ALA A 48 5.89 -8.46 7.11
C ALA A 48 7.38 -8.80 7.01
N PRO A 49 7.80 -9.94 6.40
CA PRO A 49 9.21 -10.23 6.17
C PRO A 49 9.90 -9.18 5.29
N PHE A 50 9.25 -8.72 4.22
CA PHE A 50 9.79 -7.66 3.36
C PHE A 50 10.09 -6.38 4.14
N TYR A 51 9.16 -5.92 5.00
CA TYR A 51 9.35 -4.71 5.80
C TYR A 51 10.38 -4.89 6.92
N ASP A 52 10.43 -6.07 7.54
CA ASP A 52 11.45 -6.39 8.55
C ASP A 52 12.85 -6.35 7.92
N GLU A 53 13.04 -7.02 6.78
CA GLU A 53 14.30 -7.04 6.04
C GLU A 53 14.69 -5.65 5.53
N ALA A 54 13.79 -4.97 4.82
CA ALA A 54 14.04 -3.64 4.26
C ALA A 54 14.30 -2.58 5.35
N SER A 55 13.85 -2.80 6.59
CA SER A 55 14.08 -1.87 7.69
C SER A 55 15.27 -2.24 8.59
N TYR A 56 15.95 -3.36 8.33
CA TYR A 56 16.94 -3.96 9.22
C TYR A 56 16.38 -4.21 10.63
N GLY A 57 15.15 -4.74 10.71
CA GLY A 57 14.47 -5.07 11.96
C GLY A 57 13.97 -3.86 12.76
N LYS A 58 13.89 -2.68 12.13
CA LYS A 58 13.42 -1.46 12.80
C LYS A 58 11.91 -1.31 12.78
N THR A 59 11.22 -1.92 11.84
CA THR A 59 9.76 -1.98 11.81
C THR A 59 9.28 -3.41 11.65
N ALA A 60 8.11 -3.71 12.22
CA ALA A 60 7.45 -4.99 12.07
C ALA A 60 5.98 -4.76 11.73
N ILE A 61 5.41 -5.60 10.86
CA ILE A 61 3.98 -5.54 10.53
C ILE A 61 3.26 -6.67 11.25
N SER A 62 2.25 -6.32 12.06
CA SER A 62 1.47 -7.23 12.86
C SER A 62 0.03 -7.26 12.34
N LEU A 63 -0.40 -8.41 11.82
CA LEU A 63 -1.80 -8.66 11.49
C LEU A 63 -2.21 -9.99 12.09
N LEU A 64 -3.16 -9.95 13.03
CA LEU A 64 -3.83 -11.16 13.51
C LEU A 64 -5.07 -11.42 12.67
N THR A 65 -5.47 -12.69 12.55
CA THR A 65 -6.72 -13.03 11.85
C THR A 65 -7.95 -12.40 12.51
N ALA A 66 -7.90 -12.12 13.81
CA ALA A 66 -8.94 -11.41 14.53
C ALA A 66 -9.08 -9.94 14.10
N ASP A 67 -8.01 -9.33 13.57
CA ASP A 67 -7.96 -7.95 13.09
C ASP A 67 -8.32 -7.84 11.59
N VAL A 68 -8.81 -8.93 11.01
CA VAL A 68 -9.52 -8.89 9.73
C VAL A 68 -11.01 -8.95 10.03
N THR A 69 -11.82 -8.08 9.41
CA THR A 69 -13.28 -8.07 9.65
C THR A 69 -13.84 -9.47 9.49
N SER A 70 -14.54 -10.00 10.51
CA SER A 70 -14.99 -11.41 10.51
C SER A 70 -15.99 -11.71 9.38
N THR A 71 -16.82 -10.73 9.04
CA THR A 71 -17.70 -10.72 7.88
C THR A 71 -17.21 -9.71 6.83
N VAL A 72 -17.79 -9.82 5.63
CA VAL A 72 -17.65 -8.79 4.58
C VAL A 72 -18.72 -7.73 4.86
N LEU A 73 -18.29 -6.49 5.06
CA LEU A 73 -19.17 -5.39 5.43
C LEU A 73 -19.78 -4.75 4.18
N ARG A 74 -21.10 -4.53 4.19
CA ARG A 74 -21.81 -3.93 3.05
C ARG A 74 -21.69 -2.42 3.09
N MET A 75 -21.06 -1.84 2.06
CA MET A 75 -21.01 -0.40 1.84
C MET A 75 -22.42 0.19 1.64
N PRO A 76 -22.67 1.42 2.09
CA PRO A 76 -23.99 2.05 1.97
C PRO A 76 -24.30 2.50 0.53
N THR A 77 -23.27 2.70 -0.29
CA THR A 77 -23.38 3.17 -1.67
C THR A 77 -22.90 2.09 -2.65
N ASN A 78 -23.47 2.08 -3.86
CA ASN A 78 -23.01 1.24 -4.96
C ASN A 78 -21.54 1.48 -5.30
N ALA A 79 -20.83 0.41 -5.66
CA ALA A 79 -19.48 0.44 -6.19
C ALA A 79 -19.38 1.37 -7.40
N GLN A 80 -20.37 1.31 -8.30
CA GLN A 80 -20.43 2.17 -9.48
C GLN A 80 -20.34 3.66 -9.12
N THR A 81 -21.05 4.10 -8.07
CA THR A 81 -21.06 5.51 -7.67
C THR A 81 -19.70 5.94 -7.16
N TYR A 82 -19.05 5.16 -6.29
CA TYR A 82 -17.70 5.49 -5.84
C TYR A 82 -16.74 5.56 -7.03
N ALA A 83 -16.79 4.55 -7.89
CA ALA A 83 -15.95 4.40 -9.07
C ALA A 83 -16.05 5.61 -10.01
N GLN A 84 -17.26 6.02 -10.38
CA GLN A 84 -17.49 7.07 -11.38
C GLN A 84 -17.34 8.50 -10.83
N THR A 85 -17.42 8.68 -9.51
CA THR A 85 -17.29 10.01 -8.87
C THR A 85 -15.94 10.23 -8.18
N ASN A 86 -15.04 9.24 -8.24
CA ASN A 86 -13.75 9.25 -7.53
C ASN A 86 -13.89 9.51 -6.01
N ALA A 87 -14.92 8.94 -5.39
CA ALA A 87 -15.28 9.21 -3.99
C ALA A 87 -14.44 8.41 -2.97
N VAL A 88 -13.11 8.42 -3.14
CA VAL A 88 -12.14 7.68 -2.30
C VAL A 88 -12.24 8.09 -0.83
N ALA A 89 -12.33 9.40 -0.56
CA ALA A 89 -12.47 9.92 0.81
C ALA A 89 -13.77 9.45 1.48
N GLN A 90 -14.90 9.50 0.76
CA GLN A 90 -16.18 9.02 1.29
C GLN A 90 -16.16 7.51 1.53
N MET A 91 -15.56 6.74 0.62
CA MET A 91 -15.39 5.29 0.76
C MET A 91 -14.63 4.94 2.05
N ARG A 92 -13.58 5.70 2.41
CA ARG A 92 -12.88 5.51 3.70
C ARG A 92 -13.80 5.77 4.89
N LEU A 93 -14.52 6.89 4.90
CA LEU A 93 -15.42 7.25 6.02
C LEU A 93 -16.50 6.17 6.23
N ASP A 94 -17.09 5.70 5.15
CA ASP A 94 -18.12 4.67 5.19
C ASP A 94 -17.55 3.33 5.70
N ALA A 95 -16.37 2.92 5.21
CA ALA A 95 -15.72 1.69 5.64
C ALA A 95 -15.30 1.72 7.11
N LEU A 96 -14.76 2.84 7.60
CA LEU A 96 -14.41 3.01 9.02
C LEU A 96 -15.65 2.96 9.90
N THR A 97 -16.73 3.63 9.51
CA THR A 97 -18.01 3.60 10.24
C THR A 97 -18.56 2.17 10.33
N LEU A 98 -18.49 1.41 9.24
CA LEU A 98 -18.91 0.01 9.22
C LEU A 98 -18.05 -0.88 10.12
N ALA A 99 -16.73 -0.68 10.12
CA ALA A 99 -15.81 -1.43 10.97
C ALA A 99 -16.07 -1.14 12.46
N GLU A 100 -16.27 0.13 12.84
CA GLU A 100 -16.64 0.53 14.20
C GLU A 100 -17.99 -0.07 14.61
N GLY A 101 -18.98 -0.02 13.72
CA GLY A 101 -20.28 -0.67 13.94
C GLY A 101 -20.20 -2.20 14.07
N ALA A 102 -19.17 -2.82 13.50
CA ALA A 102 -18.87 -4.23 13.65
C ALA A 102 -18.00 -4.56 14.89
N GLY A 103 -17.66 -3.56 15.70
CA GLY A 103 -16.93 -3.72 16.96
C GLY A 103 -15.41 -3.57 16.87
N TYR A 104 -14.88 -3.14 15.73
CA TYR A 104 -13.45 -2.87 15.56
C TYR A 104 -13.14 -1.43 15.99
N ASN A 105 -12.26 -1.25 16.98
CA ASN A 105 -11.77 0.08 17.35
C ASN A 105 -10.69 0.52 16.37
N THR A 106 -11.10 1.18 15.29
CA THR A 106 -10.21 1.60 14.19
C THR A 106 -9.02 2.44 14.66
N GLY A 107 -9.18 3.26 15.71
CA GLY A 107 -8.11 4.07 16.30
C GLY A 107 -7.07 3.30 17.11
N SER A 108 -7.21 1.97 17.27
CA SER A 108 -6.20 1.11 17.92
C SER A 108 -5.15 0.57 16.95
N TYR A 109 -5.30 0.82 15.65
CA TYR A 109 -4.42 0.27 14.61
C TYR A 109 -3.57 1.36 13.99
N ASP A 110 -2.30 1.05 13.74
CA ASP A 110 -1.37 1.96 13.07
C ASP A 110 -1.63 2.06 11.57
N ARG A 111 -2.22 1.00 10.99
CA ARG A 111 -2.45 0.84 9.56
C ARG A 111 -3.81 0.21 9.29
N ILE A 112 -4.52 0.69 8.27
CA ILE A 112 -5.86 0.22 7.92
C ILE A 112 -5.93 -0.06 6.43
N PHE A 113 -6.22 -1.32 6.08
CA PHE A 113 -6.31 -1.79 4.70
C PHE A 113 -7.78 -1.98 4.34
N LEU A 114 -8.31 -1.16 3.44
CA LEU A 114 -9.65 -1.36 2.89
C LEU A 114 -9.57 -2.23 1.65
N VAL A 115 -10.12 -3.44 1.72
CA VAL A 115 -10.05 -4.44 0.67
C VAL A 115 -11.43 -4.66 0.05
N PHE A 116 -11.53 -4.50 -1.26
CA PHE A 116 -12.76 -4.64 -2.02
C PHE A 116 -12.52 -5.27 -3.39
N LYS A 117 -13.59 -5.72 -4.04
CA LYS A 117 -13.53 -6.22 -5.43
C LYS A 117 -13.04 -5.12 -6.36
N ASN A 118 -12.32 -5.48 -7.42
CA ASN A 118 -11.89 -4.49 -8.41
C ASN A 118 -13.10 -3.76 -9.01
N ILE A 119 -13.15 -2.43 -8.90
CA ILE A 119 -14.19 -1.56 -9.47
C ILE A 119 -13.64 -0.64 -10.59
N GLY A 120 -12.56 -1.07 -11.25
CA GLY A 120 -11.91 -0.33 -12.32
C GLY A 120 -12.71 -0.28 -13.63
N PRO A 121 -12.10 0.29 -14.70
CA PRO A 121 -12.75 0.48 -16.00
C PRO A 121 -13.28 -0.79 -16.66
N ASP A 122 -12.64 -1.94 -16.40
CA ASP A 122 -13.07 -3.25 -16.91
C ASP A 122 -14.41 -3.71 -16.31
N ARG A 123 -14.78 -3.18 -15.14
CA ARG A 123 -16.06 -3.47 -14.48
C ARG A 123 -17.10 -2.39 -14.70
N TYR A 124 -16.73 -1.13 -14.53
CA TYR A 124 -17.63 0.01 -14.70
C TYR A 124 -17.07 0.97 -15.74
N ALA A 125 -17.84 1.17 -16.81
CA ALA A 125 -17.53 2.20 -17.79
C ALA A 125 -17.34 3.57 -17.10
N SER A 126 -16.30 4.30 -17.49
CA SER A 126 -15.91 5.59 -16.89
C SER A 126 -15.55 5.53 -15.41
N SER A 127 -15.15 4.37 -14.89
CA SER A 127 -14.53 4.30 -13.56
C SER A 127 -13.27 5.15 -13.51
N GLN A 128 -13.17 5.99 -12.49
CA GLN A 128 -11.97 6.77 -12.15
C GLN A 128 -11.01 5.99 -11.24
N PHE A 129 -11.37 4.77 -10.84
CA PHE A 129 -10.53 3.88 -10.03
C PHE A 129 -9.59 3.09 -10.96
N THR A 130 -8.64 3.79 -11.58
CA THR A 130 -7.68 3.24 -12.56
C THR A 130 -6.42 2.65 -11.92
N TRP A 131 -6.44 2.44 -10.61
CA TRP A 131 -5.31 2.03 -9.78
C TRP A 131 -5.60 0.69 -9.09
N ALA A 132 -4.54 -0.04 -8.77
CA ALA A 132 -4.61 -1.31 -8.03
C ALA A 132 -4.69 -1.09 -6.51
N GLY A 133 -4.02 -0.05 -6.02
CA GLY A 133 -4.14 0.47 -4.67
C GLY A 133 -3.94 1.98 -4.62
N ILE A 134 -4.26 2.58 -3.47
CA ILE A 134 -3.88 3.95 -3.08
C ILE A 134 -3.54 3.92 -1.59
N GLY A 135 -2.46 4.58 -1.17
CA GLY A 135 -2.11 4.81 0.23
C GLY A 135 -2.07 6.29 0.56
N LEU A 136 -2.50 6.65 1.78
CA LEU A 136 -2.30 8.01 2.29
C LEU A 136 -0.84 8.22 2.64
N VAL A 137 -0.19 9.19 1.98
CA VAL A 137 1.20 9.54 2.26
C VAL A 137 1.33 10.05 3.70
N GLY A 138 1.97 9.27 4.57
CA GLY A 138 2.15 9.56 5.99
C GLY A 138 0.87 9.43 6.82
N GLY A 139 -0.17 8.79 6.27
CA GLY A 139 -1.42 8.48 6.97
C GLY A 139 -1.58 6.97 7.17
N GLU A 140 -2.56 6.55 7.97
CA GLU A 140 -2.76 5.14 8.32
C GLU A 140 -3.46 4.30 7.25
N PHE A 141 -4.15 4.93 6.30
CA PHE A 141 -5.19 4.27 5.50
C PHE A 141 -4.74 4.00 4.07
N MET A 142 -5.10 2.84 3.55
CA MET A 142 -4.90 2.45 2.15
C MET A 142 -6.09 1.66 1.60
N TRP A 143 -6.32 1.81 0.30
CA TRP A 143 -7.35 1.14 -0.48
C TRP A 143 -6.70 0.07 -1.36
N ILE A 144 -7.29 -1.12 -1.39
CA ILE A 144 -6.88 -2.23 -2.23
C ILE A 144 -8.03 -2.60 -3.17
N ASN A 145 -7.87 -2.27 -4.45
CA ASN A 145 -8.88 -2.41 -5.50
C ASN A 145 -8.80 -3.78 -6.18
N GLY A 146 -8.91 -4.85 -5.39
CA GLY A 146 -8.91 -6.23 -5.85
C GLY A 146 -7.54 -6.88 -6.02
N TYR A 147 -6.43 -6.15 -5.81
CA TYR A 147 -5.06 -6.67 -5.94
C TYR A 147 -4.37 -6.70 -4.58
N PHE A 148 -4.46 -7.82 -3.88
CA PHE A 148 -3.80 -8.00 -2.59
C PHE A 148 -2.63 -8.95 -2.75
N ASP A 149 -1.45 -8.39 -2.98
CA ASP A 149 -0.17 -9.06 -3.13
C ASP A 149 0.95 -8.16 -2.59
N LEU A 150 2.16 -8.69 -2.46
CA LEU A 150 3.30 -7.94 -1.96
C LEU A 150 3.57 -6.67 -2.77
N ARG A 151 3.42 -6.72 -4.09
CA ARG A 151 3.69 -5.57 -4.96
C ARG A 151 2.74 -4.42 -4.66
N VAL A 152 1.43 -4.67 -4.63
CA VAL A 152 0.44 -3.60 -4.42
C VAL A 152 0.34 -3.23 -2.94
N ALA A 153 0.11 -4.20 -2.06
CA ALA A 153 -0.08 -3.89 -0.65
C ALA A 153 1.21 -3.40 0.02
N GLY A 154 2.38 -3.90 -0.40
CA GLY A 154 3.68 -3.37 0.04
C GLY A 154 3.92 -1.95 -0.47
N HIS A 155 3.60 -1.65 -1.73
CA HIS A 155 3.70 -0.29 -2.27
C HIS A 155 2.83 0.71 -1.50
N GLU A 156 1.54 0.40 -1.34
CA GLU A 156 0.62 1.30 -0.65
C GLU A 156 0.97 1.47 0.83
N LEU A 157 1.47 0.40 1.46
CA LEU A 157 1.98 0.49 2.82
C LEU A 157 3.19 1.43 2.87
N GLY A 158 4.06 1.49 1.84
CA GLY A 158 5.16 2.44 1.74
C GLY A 158 4.69 3.89 1.77
N HIS A 159 3.56 4.20 1.14
CA HIS A 159 2.92 5.50 1.28
C HIS A 159 2.50 5.80 2.72
N THR A 160 1.93 4.84 3.44
CA THR A 160 1.57 5.06 4.86
C THR A 160 2.78 5.44 5.71
N TYR A 161 3.97 4.91 5.43
CA TYR A 161 5.24 5.30 6.07
C TYR A 161 5.72 6.71 5.66
N GLY A 162 5.14 7.30 4.62
CA GLY A 162 5.41 8.65 4.15
C GLY A 162 6.15 8.71 2.81
N LEU A 163 6.42 7.58 2.17
CA LEU A 163 7.13 7.56 0.88
C LEU A 163 6.23 8.07 -0.25
N ARG A 164 6.88 8.61 -1.29
CA ARG A 164 6.24 8.98 -2.56
C ARG A 164 6.74 8.02 -3.64
N HIS A 165 6.18 8.08 -4.84
CA HIS A 165 6.67 7.27 -5.95
C HIS A 165 8.17 7.50 -6.20
N ALA A 166 8.89 6.41 -6.48
CA ALA A 166 10.28 6.44 -6.90
C ALA A 166 10.32 6.78 -8.39
N ASN A 167 10.79 7.99 -8.68
CA ASN A 167 10.80 8.51 -10.04
C ASN A 167 12.20 8.43 -10.65
N LEU A 168 12.26 8.30 -11.97
CA LEU A 168 13.52 8.47 -12.71
C LEU A 168 13.73 9.95 -13.04
N TRP A 169 14.86 10.50 -12.60
CA TRP A 169 15.35 11.80 -13.06
C TRP A 169 16.12 11.65 -14.37
N GLN A 170 15.61 12.24 -15.45
CA GLN A 170 16.20 12.20 -16.78
C GLN A 170 16.83 13.54 -17.11
N ILE A 171 18.15 13.58 -17.24
CA ILE A 171 18.87 14.79 -17.64
C ILE A 171 18.78 15.01 -19.16
N PRO A 172 18.87 16.25 -19.66
CA PRO A 172 18.84 16.52 -21.09
C PRO A 172 19.98 15.82 -21.82
N GLY A 173 19.73 15.39 -23.07
CA GLY A 173 20.74 14.76 -23.91
C GLY A 173 21.99 15.63 -24.07
N GLY A 174 23.16 15.06 -23.78
CA GLY A 174 24.45 15.76 -23.82
C GLY A 174 24.83 16.48 -22.52
N SER A 175 23.95 16.51 -21.52
CA SER A 175 24.33 16.96 -20.17
C SER A 175 25.16 15.89 -19.47
N SER A 176 26.24 16.32 -18.79
CA SER A 176 27.04 15.48 -17.89
C SER A 176 26.75 15.80 -16.42
N ASN A 177 25.81 16.71 -16.14
CA ASN A 177 25.42 17.09 -14.79
C ASN A 177 24.25 16.21 -14.34
N PRO A 178 24.42 15.28 -13.39
CA PRO A 178 23.35 14.37 -12.95
C PRO A 178 22.18 15.07 -12.23
N VAL A 179 22.36 16.33 -11.83
CA VAL A 179 21.34 17.17 -11.18
C VAL A 179 20.97 18.39 -12.04
N ASP A 180 21.09 18.26 -13.36
CA ASP A 180 20.71 19.31 -14.31
C ASP A 180 19.24 19.70 -14.13
N LEU A 181 18.99 20.97 -13.80
CA LEU A 181 17.65 21.50 -13.52
C LEU A 181 16.74 21.54 -14.76
N ALA A 182 17.29 21.40 -15.96
CA ALA A 182 16.52 21.25 -17.19
C ALA A 182 16.05 19.79 -17.43
N GLY A 183 16.39 18.87 -16.53
CA GLY A 183 15.89 17.50 -16.54
C GLY A 183 14.39 17.38 -16.27
N SER A 184 13.87 16.18 -16.45
CA SER A 184 12.48 15.83 -16.20
C SER A 184 12.36 14.60 -15.32
N SER A 185 11.23 14.49 -14.61
CA SER A 185 10.91 13.33 -13.77
C SER A 185 9.91 12.42 -14.48
N THR A 186 10.23 11.14 -14.61
CA THR A 186 9.28 10.10 -15.02
C THR A 186 8.73 9.42 -13.77
N GLU A 187 7.42 9.55 -13.55
CA GLU A 187 6.76 8.90 -12.41
C GLU A 187 6.93 7.38 -12.48
N TYR A 188 7.21 6.74 -11.33
CA TYR A 188 7.55 5.32 -11.21
C TYR A 188 8.81 4.88 -11.97
N GLY A 189 9.57 5.80 -12.57
CA GLY A 189 10.66 5.41 -13.47
C GLY A 189 11.84 4.69 -12.80
N ASP A 190 11.91 4.63 -11.47
CA ASP A 190 12.88 3.79 -10.79
C ASP A 190 12.40 2.33 -10.79
N ARG A 191 12.98 1.52 -11.67
CA ARG A 191 12.63 0.10 -11.78
C ARG A 191 13.12 -0.74 -10.61
N PHE A 192 14.01 -0.19 -9.78
CA PHE A 192 14.69 -0.89 -8.68
C PHE A 192 14.15 -0.47 -7.32
N ASP A 193 12.89 -0.03 -7.24
CA ASP A 193 12.27 0.40 -6.01
C ASP A 193 10.82 -0.08 -5.93
N MET A 194 10.40 -0.58 -4.76
CA MET A 194 9.01 -0.92 -4.43
C MET A 194 8.04 0.24 -4.74
N MET A 195 8.46 1.48 -4.56
CA MET A 195 7.68 2.68 -4.85
C MET A 195 7.79 3.14 -6.31
N GLY A 196 8.57 2.46 -7.15
CA GLY A 196 8.68 2.73 -8.58
C GLY A 196 7.84 1.74 -9.41
N ASP A 197 8.29 1.46 -10.63
CA ASP A 197 7.64 0.48 -11.52
C ASP A 197 7.81 -0.95 -10.95
N GLY A 198 8.82 -1.12 -10.08
CA GLY A 198 9.30 -2.40 -9.56
C GLY A 198 9.81 -3.31 -10.69
N PRO A 199 10.44 -4.44 -10.36
CA PRO A 199 10.71 -5.45 -11.36
C PRO A 199 9.40 -6.21 -11.62
N SER A 200 9.12 -6.48 -12.90
CA SER A 200 8.01 -7.33 -13.33
C SER A 200 8.25 -8.83 -13.09
N ASP A 201 9.34 -9.19 -12.40
CA ASP A 201 9.76 -10.57 -12.17
C ASP A 201 9.81 -10.92 -10.67
N ALA A 202 8.84 -11.72 -10.24
CA ALA A 202 8.78 -12.26 -8.88
C ALA A 202 9.96 -13.20 -8.54
N ALA A 203 10.73 -13.67 -9.53
CA ALA A 203 11.90 -14.52 -9.31
C ALA A 203 13.17 -13.74 -8.91
N THR A 204 13.23 -12.42 -9.15
CA THR A 204 14.40 -11.59 -8.84
C THR A 204 14.21 -10.67 -7.62
N GLN A 205 13.18 -10.92 -6.82
CA GLN A 205 12.77 -10.20 -5.60
C GLN A 205 11.99 -8.90 -5.88
N PRO A 206 11.05 -8.51 -5.00
CA PRO A 206 10.59 -7.13 -4.96
C PRO A 206 11.78 -6.23 -4.64
N ASP A 207 12.06 -5.26 -5.50
CA ASP A 207 13.15 -4.35 -5.24
C ASP A 207 12.87 -3.56 -3.95
N TRP A 208 13.83 -3.53 -3.03
CA TRP A 208 13.72 -2.81 -1.76
C TRP A 208 13.52 -1.31 -2.00
N PHE A 209 13.14 -0.59 -0.94
CA PHE A 209 13.17 0.87 -0.99
C PHE A 209 14.60 1.35 -1.26
N ASN A 210 14.75 2.36 -2.11
CA ASN A 210 16.05 2.95 -2.39
C ASN A 210 16.67 3.52 -1.09
N PRO A 211 18.00 3.64 -1.01
CA PRO A 211 18.68 4.12 0.19
C PRO A 211 18.21 5.51 0.66
N TRP A 212 17.76 6.39 -0.24
CA TRP A 212 17.24 7.71 0.15
C TRP A 212 15.91 7.58 0.92
N PHE A 213 14.99 6.74 0.46
CA PHE A 213 13.77 6.44 1.21
C PHE A 213 14.08 5.77 2.54
N MET A 214 14.94 4.76 2.56
CA MET A 214 15.31 4.09 3.81
C MET A 214 15.96 5.04 4.80
N SER A 215 16.81 5.98 4.34
CA SER A 215 17.35 7.04 5.20
C SER A 215 16.26 7.99 5.70
N ARG A 216 15.28 8.35 4.87
CA ARG A 216 14.17 9.22 5.25
C ARG A 216 13.22 8.59 6.28
N LEU A 217 13.12 7.26 6.29
CA LEU A 217 12.37 6.50 7.28
C LEU A 217 13.19 6.21 8.57
N ASP A 218 14.42 6.70 8.63
CA ASP A 218 15.41 6.39 9.67
C ASP A 218 15.80 4.89 9.73
N TRP A 219 15.56 4.12 8.66
CA TRP A 219 15.88 2.69 8.59
C TRP A 219 17.37 2.43 8.35
N LEU A 220 18.06 3.28 7.60
CA LEU A 220 19.52 3.30 7.54
C LEU A 220 20.08 4.05 8.75
N GLY A 221 20.53 3.32 9.78
CA GLY A 221 21.15 3.93 10.97
C GLY A 221 22.59 4.40 10.69
N SER A 222 23.12 5.28 11.55
CA SER A 222 24.53 5.74 11.47
C SER A 222 25.58 4.63 11.36
N PRO A 223 25.44 3.43 11.96
CA PRO A 223 26.41 2.33 11.76
C PRO A 223 26.45 1.81 10.32
N SER A 224 25.36 2.00 9.56
CA SER A 224 25.22 1.55 8.18
C SER A 224 25.74 2.58 7.16
N ILE A 225 26.17 3.76 7.62
CA ILE A 225 26.66 4.85 6.78
C ILE A 225 28.12 5.14 7.15
N GLN A 226 29.05 4.67 6.33
CA GLN A 226 30.45 5.03 6.46
C GLN A 226 30.73 6.36 5.75
N THR A 227 31.11 7.38 6.52
CA THR A 227 31.67 8.61 5.94
C THR A 227 33.07 8.31 5.41
N VAL A 228 33.29 8.47 4.10
CA VAL A 228 34.61 8.40 3.48
C VAL A 228 35.12 9.83 3.29
N THR A 229 36.31 10.11 3.81
CA THR A 229 37.01 11.42 3.70
C THR A 229 38.23 11.31 2.80
#